data_AF-A0A1G7VU56-F1
#
_entry.id   AF-A0A1G7VU56-F1
#
_cell.length_a   1.000
_cell.length_b   1.000
_cell.length_c   1.000
_cell.angle_alpha   90.00
_cell.angle_beta   90.00
_cell.angle_gamma   90.00
#
_symmetry.space_group_name_H-M   'P 1'
#
loop_
_entity.id
_entity.type
_entity.pdbx_description
1 polymer ?
#
loop_
_entity_poly.entity_id
_entity_poly.type
_entity_poly.pdbx_seq_one_letter_code
_entity_poly.pdbx_strand_id
1 'polypeptide(L)'
;MKIPIAKALFNSHSYLEYRKLIADLLLDKKSTGNEQSEDLTHYSELNETRMNRLDKTIKITDETTSQLKALNGEYIWLIISEGWCGDAAQLLPIMNKMAVESGKIELRIVLRDENEELMNLFLTNNKKAIPIVVFLDKETGSALGKWGPRPQAAAELVADYKKEFGVIDETLKTNLQLWYLHDKGITTQNELVGAMLELDA
;
A
#
# COMPACT_ATOMS: atom_id res chain seq x y z
N MET A 1 10.18 3.64 -19.89
CA MET A 1 9.37 4.15 -18.77
C MET A 1 8.35 5.19 -19.21
N LYS A 2 7.07 5.08 -18.81
CA LYS A 2 6.02 6.08 -19.11
C LYS A 2 6.29 7.38 -18.33
N ILE A 3 5.95 8.55 -18.90
CA ILE A 3 6.19 9.87 -18.26
C ILE A 3 5.60 9.97 -16.85
N PRO A 4 4.33 9.56 -16.57
CA PRO A 4 3.78 9.65 -15.23
C PRO A 4 4.53 8.81 -14.18
N ILE A 5 5.10 7.67 -14.58
CA ILE A 5 5.89 6.81 -13.69
C ILE A 5 7.23 7.47 -13.35
N ALA A 6 7.92 8.03 -14.34
CA ALA A 6 9.18 8.74 -14.11
C ALA A 6 9.00 9.94 -13.17
N LYS A 7 7.95 10.75 -13.39
CA LYS A 7 7.58 11.88 -12.53
C LYS A 7 7.26 11.42 -11.10
N ALA A 8 6.50 10.34 -10.96
CA ALA A 8 6.16 9.78 -9.67
C ALA A 8 7.39 9.28 -8.91
N LEU A 9 8.30 8.54 -9.57
CA LEU A 9 9.55 8.09 -8.95
C LEU A 9 10.42 9.25 -8.48
N PHE A 10 10.50 10.32 -9.27
CA PHE A 10 11.24 11.53 -8.91
C PHE A 10 10.68 12.21 -7.64
N ASN A 11 9.34 12.25 -7.51
CA ASN A 11 8.66 12.85 -6.36
C ASN A 11 8.35 11.85 -5.24
N SER A 12 8.90 10.64 -5.30
CA SER A 12 8.56 9.58 -4.35
C SER A 12 9.35 9.67 -3.06
N HIS A 13 8.75 9.14 -2.00
CA HIS A 13 9.31 9.00 -0.67
C HIS A 13 9.75 7.56 -0.43
N SER A 14 10.85 7.37 0.29
CA SER A 14 11.07 6.12 1.02
C SER A 14 9.98 5.92 2.08
N TYR A 15 9.86 4.70 2.63
CA TYR A 15 8.91 4.42 3.70
C TYR A 15 9.08 5.35 4.91
N LEU A 16 10.33 5.62 5.33
CA LEU A 16 10.61 6.47 6.49
C LEU A 16 10.28 7.94 6.21
N GLU A 17 10.57 8.43 5.01
CA GLU A 17 10.20 9.80 4.60
C GLU A 17 8.68 9.97 4.55
N TYR A 18 7.95 8.99 4.02
CA TYR A 18 6.49 9.00 4.02
C TYR A 18 5.90 9.02 5.44
N ARG A 19 6.44 8.20 6.35
CA ARG A 19 6.04 8.21 7.76
C ARG A 19 6.35 9.52 8.46
N LYS A 20 7.52 10.09 8.18
CA LYS A 20 7.90 11.41 8.71
C LYS A 20 6.95 12.49 8.21
N LEU A 21 6.64 12.51 6.91
CA LEU A 21 5.72 13.47 6.31
C LEU A 21 4.35 13.46 7.02
N ILE A 22 3.79 12.28 7.26
CA ILE A 22 2.51 12.15 7.98
C ILE A 22 2.66 12.67 9.41
N ALA A 23 3.69 12.23 10.13
CA ALA A 23 3.90 12.66 11.52
C ALA A 23 4.05 14.18 11.65
N ASP A 24 4.77 14.82 10.72
CA ASP A 24 4.95 16.27 10.68
C ASP A 24 3.62 17.00 10.41
N LEU A 25 2.83 16.53 9.43
CA LEU A 25 1.51 17.11 9.12
C LEU A 25 0.54 17.04 10.30
N LEU A 26 0.59 15.95 11.06
CA LEU A 26 -0.26 15.78 12.24
C LEU A 26 0.07 16.77 13.36
N LEU A 27 1.30 17.27 13.46
CA LEU A 27 1.65 18.36 14.41
C LEU A 27 0.85 19.64 14.12
N ASP A 28 0.56 19.88 12.83
CA ASP A 28 -0.23 21.01 12.35
C ASP A 28 -1.74 20.67 12.23
N LYS A 29 -2.18 19.52 12.73
CA LYS A 29 -3.55 18.99 12.59
C LYS A 29 -4.01 18.91 11.12
N LYS A 30 -3.12 18.44 10.24
CA LYS A 30 -3.37 18.22 8.81
C LYS A 30 -3.21 16.76 8.43
N SER A 31 -3.73 16.43 7.25
CA SER A 31 -3.50 15.14 6.59
C SER A 31 -2.85 15.34 5.22
N THR A 32 -2.39 14.25 4.60
CA THR A 32 -2.00 14.25 3.20
C THR A 32 -3.23 14.35 2.29
N GLY A 33 -3.03 14.77 1.04
CA GLY A 33 -4.09 14.99 0.07
C GLY A 33 -4.42 16.48 -0.12
N ASN A 34 -5.13 16.77 -1.22
CA ASN A 34 -5.39 18.15 -1.64
C ASN A 34 -6.47 18.84 -0.76
N GLU A 35 -7.30 18.05 -0.09
CA GLU A 35 -8.38 18.51 0.78
C GLU A 35 -8.03 18.25 2.25
N GLN A 36 -8.50 19.14 3.13
CA GLN A 36 -8.31 19.01 4.57
C GLN A 36 -9.67 18.92 5.25
N SER A 37 -9.83 17.97 6.16
CA SER A 37 -11.01 17.84 7.00
C SER A 37 -10.64 17.24 8.36
N GLU A 38 -11.55 17.42 9.33
CA GLU A 38 -11.41 16.79 10.65
C GLU A 38 -11.35 15.26 10.52
N ASP A 39 -12.16 14.67 9.65
CA ASP A 39 -12.17 13.23 9.39
C ASP A 39 -10.82 12.73 8.83
N LEU A 40 -10.25 13.41 7.83
CA LEU A 40 -8.96 13.01 7.25
C LEU A 40 -7.84 13.08 8.29
N THR A 41 -7.84 14.13 9.10
CA THR A 41 -6.86 14.30 10.19
C THR A 41 -7.04 13.20 11.23
N HIS A 42 -8.28 12.96 11.69
CA HIS A 42 -8.60 11.91 12.66
C HIS A 42 -8.18 10.52 12.17
N TYR A 43 -8.49 10.16 10.93
CA TYR A 43 -8.06 8.88 10.37
C TYR A 43 -6.54 8.79 10.24
N SER A 44 -5.85 9.89 9.95
CA SER A 44 -4.38 9.91 9.88
C SER A 44 -3.73 9.67 11.24
N GLU A 45 -4.25 10.27 12.31
CA GLU A 45 -3.77 10.03 13.69
C GLU A 45 -3.94 8.55 14.10
N LEU A 46 -5.12 7.99 13.78
CA LEU A 46 -5.42 6.58 14.02
C LEU A 46 -4.49 5.66 13.23
N ASN A 47 -4.25 5.99 11.97
CA ASN A 47 -3.38 5.23 11.07
C ASN A 47 -1.92 5.30 11.50
N GLU A 48 -1.43 6.45 11.94
CA GLU A 48 -0.06 6.59 12.45
C GLU A 48 0.15 5.71 13.70
N THR A 49 -0.84 5.65 14.60
CA THR A 49 -0.82 4.73 15.74
C THR A 49 -0.79 3.26 15.30
N ARG A 50 -1.60 2.89 14.28
CA ARG A 50 -1.63 1.52 13.73
C ARG A 50 -0.28 1.14 13.12
N MET A 51 0.29 2.00 12.29
CA MET A 51 1.56 1.74 11.61
C MET A 51 2.71 1.62 12.62
N ASN A 52 2.76 2.48 13.65
CA ASN A 52 3.73 2.37 14.74
C ASN A 52 3.68 1.03 15.48
N ARG A 53 2.49 0.46 15.65
CA ARG A 53 2.33 -0.89 16.21
C ARG A 53 2.80 -1.94 15.21
N LEU A 54 2.32 -1.89 13.97
CA LEU A 54 2.60 -2.91 12.94
C LEU A 54 4.08 -2.98 12.56
N ASP A 55 4.79 -1.86 12.54
CA ASP A 55 6.24 -1.82 12.35
C ASP A 55 6.99 -2.69 13.37
N LYS A 56 6.45 -2.79 14.59
CA LYS A 56 7.05 -3.58 15.67
C LYS A 56 6.57 -5.03 15.66
N THR A 57 5.34 -5.28 15.24
CA THR A 57 4.68 -6.58 15.44
C THR A 57 4.64 -7.46 14.19
N ILE A 58 4.63 -6.88 12.98
CA ILE A 58 4.56 -7.65 11.73
C ILE A 58 5.87 -8.40 11.53
N LYS A 59 5.73 -9.68 11.15
CA LYS A 59 6.81 -10.58 10.79
C LYS A 59 6.58 -11.08 9.37
N ILE A 60 7.64 -11.08 8.59
CA ILE A 60 7.64 -11.73 7.28
C ILE A 60 7.95 -13.20 7.51
N THR A 61 7.24 -14.10 6.84
CA THR A 61 7.49 -15.53 6.99
C THR A 61 8.85 -15.90 6.40
N ASP A 62 9.46 -16.98 6.91
CA ASP A 62 10.74 -17.47 6.37
C ASP A 62 10.59 -17.93 4.91
N GLU A 63 9.43 -18.48 4.56
CA GLU A 63 9.09 -18.89 3.19
C GLU A 63 9.05 -17.68 2.26
N THR A 64 8.25 -16.66 2.59
CA THR A 64 8.16 -15.41 1.83
C THR A 64 9.54 -14.75 1.70
N THR A 65 10.31 -14.69 2.79
CA THR A 65 11.66 -14.11 2.79
C THR A 65 12.59 -14.85 1.84
N SER A 66 12.56 -16.19 1.87
CA SER A 66 13.41 -17.03 1.02
C SER A 66 13.06 -16.85 -0.46
N GLN A 67 11.77 -16.82 -0.80
CA GLN A 67 11.29 -16.59 -2.17
C GLN A 67 11.69 -15.21 -2.68
N LEU A 68 11.50 -14.15 -1.88
CA LEU A 68 11.85 -12.79 -2.28
C LEU A 68 13.36 -12.56 -2.44
N LYS A 69 14.21 -13.27 -1.68
CA LYS A 69 15.67 -13.23 -1.84
C LYS A 69 16.14 -13.99 -3.08
N ALA A 70 15.34 -14.95 -3.56
CA ALA A 70 15.64 -15.79 -4.72
C ALA A 70 15.22 -15.15 -6.06
N LEU A 71 14.62 -13.96 -6.05
CA LEU A 71 14.32 -13.22 -7.28
C LEU A 71 15.58 -12.98 -8.10
N ASN A 72 15.48 -13.19 -9.41
CA ASN A 72 16.56 -13.00 -10.36
C ASN A 72 16.79 -11.51 -10.65
N GLY A 73 15.70 -10.75 -10.79
CA GLY A 73 15.71 -9.32 -11.08
C GLY A 73 15.88 -8.42 -9.86
N GLU A 74 15.96 -7.12 -10.14
CA GLU A 74 15.75 -6.07 -9.14
C GLU A 74 14.50 -5.27 -9.52
N TYR A 75 13.73 -4.87 -8.52
CA TYR A 75 12.41 -4.29 -8.72
C TYR A 75 12.21 -3.02 -7.91
N ILE A 76 11.31 -2.18 -8.37
CA ILE A 76 10.76 -1.09 -7.57
C ILE A 76 9.28 -1.37 -7.33
N TRP A 77 8.87 -1.33 -6.07
CA TRP A 77 7.47 -1.28 -5.68
C TRP A 77 7.09 0.17 -5.50
N LEU A 78 6.47 0.76 -6.54
CA LEU A 78 5.95 2.13 -6.50
C LEU A 78 4.51 2.09 -5.96
N ILE A 79 4.32 2.57 -4.73
CA ILE A 79 3.06 2.52 -4.02
C ILE A 79 2.36 3.87 -4.08
N ILE A 80 1.12 3.89 -4.57
CA ILE A 80 0.24 5.06 -4.54
C ILE A 80 -0.55 5.02 -3.24
N SER A 81 -0.41 6.02 -2.37
CA SER A 81 -0.98 6.00 -1.02
C SER A 81 -1.38 7.38 -0.49
N GLU A 82 -2.00 7.40 0.69
CA GLU A 82 -2.31 8.60 1.48
C GLU A 82 -2.35 8.23 2.97
N GLY A 83 -1.98 9.17 3.85
CA GLY A 83 -1.88 8.94 5.31
C GLY A 83 -3.22 8.65 5.99
N TRP A 84 -4.32 9.16 5.45
CA TRP A 84 -5.68 8.91 5.95
C TRP A 84 -6.25 7.55 5.51
N CYS A 85 -5.59 6.84 4.58
CA CYS A 85 -6.11 5.57 4.06
C CYS A 85 -5.93 4.42 5.07
N GLY A 86 -7.06 3.92 5.61
CA GLY A 86 -7.05 2.84 6.60
C GLY A 86 -6.48 1.51 6.10
N ASP A 87 -6.64 1.19 4.81
CA ASP A 87 -6.01 -0.01 4.20
C ASP A 87 -4.50 0.18 4.04
N ALA A 88 -4.04 1.37 3.63
CA ALA A 88 -2.62 1.67 3.52
C ALA A 88 -1.90 1.52 4.87
N ALA A 89 -2.53 1.97 5.95
CA ALA A 89 -2.00 1.84 7.30
C ALA A 89 -1.79 0.38 7.74
N GLN A 90 -2.60 -0.55 7.20
CA GLN A 90 -2.48 -1.99 7.48
C GLN A 90 -1.43 -2.66 6.59
N LEU A 91 -1.33 -2.23 5.33
CA LEU A 91 -0.59 -2.92 4.28
C LEU A 91 0.85 -2.42 4.11
N LEU A 92 1.10 -1.12 4.22
CA LEU A 92 2.43 -0.53 4.00
C LEU A 92 3.52 -1.07 4.94
N PRO A 93 3.28 -1.30 6.25
CA PRO A 93 4.32 -1.87 7.12
C PRO A 93 4.74 -3.29 6.69
N ILE A 94 3.80 -4.07 6.16
CA ILE A 94 4.07 -5.41 5.62
C ILE A 94 4.94 -5.28 4.37
N MET A 95 4.52 -4.46 3.41
CA MET A 95 5.24 -4.25 2.15
C MET A 95 6.67 -3.74 2.36
N ASN A 96 6.84 -2.77 3.28
CA ASN A 96 8.16 -2.26 3.63
C ASN A 96 9.08 -3.35 4.19
N LYS A 97 8.59 -4.18 5.12
CA LYS A 97 9.37 -5.28 5.68
C LYS A 97 9.71 -6.34 4.61
N MET A 98 8.77 -6.68 3.73
CA MET A 98 9.02 -7.59 2.61
C MET A 98 10.13 -7.05 1.69
N ALA A 99 10.08 -5.76 1.34
CA ALA A 99 11.09 -5.12 0.49
C ALA A 99 12.48 -5.13 1.16
N VAL A 100 12.55 -4.81 2.46
CA VAL A 100 13.80 -4.85 3.24
C VAL A 100 14.37 -6.27 3.30
N GLU A 101 13.55 -7.27 3.60
CA GLU A 101 14.00 -8.67 3.69
C GLU A 101 14.44 -9.22 2.33
N SER A 102 13.81 -8.79 1.24
CA SER A 102 14.19 -9.22 -0.12
C SER A 102 15.62 -8.82 -0.49
N GLY A 103 16.00 -7.56 -0.21
CA GLY A 103 17.23 -6.96 -0.74
C GLY A 103 17.24 -6.75 -2.26
N LYS A 104 16.20 -7.18 -2.99
CA LYS A 104 16.01 -7.01 -4.43
C LYS A 104 14.93 -5.98 -4.78
N ILE A 105 14.17 -5.53 -3.80
CA ILE A 105 13.02 -4.64 -3.99
C ILE A 105 13.28 -3.30 -3.31
N GLU A 106 13.21 -2.23 -4.09
CA GLU A 106 13.18 -0.86 -3.60
C GLU A 106 11.73 -0.42 -3.41
N LEU A 107 11.36 0.02 -2.21
CA LEU A 107 10.01 0.52 -1.92
C LEU A 107 9.97 2.05 -2.06
N ARG A 108 9.09 2.56 -2.92
CA ARG A 108 8.86 3.99 -3.13
C ARG A 108 7.39 4.32 -3.00
N ILE A 109 7.04 5.42 -2.34
CA ILE A 109 5.65 5.79 -2.03
C ILE A 109 5.38 7.18 -2.60
N VAL A 110 4.23 7.36 -3.27
CA VAL A 110 3.75 8.64 -3.79
C VAL A 110 2.35 8.94 -3.29
N LEU A 111 2.07 10.22 -3.06
CA LEU A 111 0.74 10.68 -2.67
C LEU A 111 -0.21 10.61 -3.86
N ARG A 112 -1.38 9.98 -3.66
CA ARG A 112 -2.40 9.76 -4.69
C ARG A 112 -2.83 11.07 -5.34
N ASP A 113 -3.13 12.07 -4.53
CA ASP A 113 -3.77 13.30 -4.97
C ASP A 113 -2.78 14.23 -5.71
N GLU A 114 -1.48 14.12 -5.41
CA GLU A 114 -0.40 14.84 -6.11
C GLU A 114 0.05 14.14 -7.40
N ASN A 115 -0.37 12.88 -7.60
CA ASN A 115 0.04 12.03 -8.72
C ASN A 115 -1.19 11.52 -9.53
N GLU A 116 -2.10 12.43 -9.86
CA GLU A 116 -3.36 12.11 -10.54
C GLU A 116 -3.17 11.37 -11.89
N GLU A 117 -2.23 11.81 -12.71
CA GLU A 117 -1.94 11.17 -14.00
C GLU A 117 -1.51 9.70 -13.82
N LEU A 118 -0.69 9.42 -12.79
CA LEU A 118 -0.28 8.06 -12.45
C LEU A 118 -1.49 7.26 -11.95
N MET A 119 -2.26 7.80 -11.01
CA MET A 119 -3.43 7.12 -10.44
C MET A 119 -4.45 6.74 -11.52
N ASN A 120 -4.66 7.59 -12.52
CA ASN A 120 -5.56 7.30 -13.64
C ASN A 120 -5.09 6.12 -14.52
N LEU A 121 -3.80 5.76 -14.52
CA LEU A 121 -3.30 4.57 -15.21
C LEU A 121 -3.64 3.26 -14.48
N PHE A 122 -3.89 3.32 -13.16
CA PHE A 122 -3.99 2.13 -12.31
C PHE A 122 -5.30 2.03 -11.53
N LEU A 123 -6.38 2.61 -12.05
CA LEU A 123 -7.73 2.55 -11.45
C LEU A 123 -8.17 1.11 -11.13
N THR A 124 -8.90 0.94 -10.04
CA THR A 124 -9.56 -0.32 -9.68
C THR A 124 -11.07 -0.13 -9.81
N ASN A 125 -11.70 -0.90 -10.70
CA ASN A 125 -13.13 -0.76 -11.01
C ASN A 125 -13.53 0.69 -11.35
N ASN A 126 -12.71 1.36 -12.18
CA ASN A 126 -12.84 2.78 -12.57
C ASN A 126 -12.79 3.77 -11.39
N LYS A 127 -12.19 3.38 -10.25
CA LYS A 127 -12.05 4.23 -9.07
C LYS A 127 -10.60 4.41 -8.68
N LYS A 128 -10.29 5.57 -8.10
CA LYS A 128 -9.00 5.94 -7.51
C LYS A 128 -8.80 5.30 -6.13
N ALA A 129 -8.87 3.96 -6.08
CA ALA A 129 -8.70 3.19 -4.85
C ALA A 129 -7.21 3.03 -4.52
N ILE A 130 -6.87 3.07 -3.24
CA ILE A 130 -5.50 2.98 -2.70
C ILE A 130 -5.49 2.09 -1.46
N PRO A 131 -4.33 1.51 -1.07
CA PRO A 131 -3.01 1.61 -1.73
C PRO A 131 -2.91 0.79 -3.02
N ILE A 132 -2.22 1.28 -4.05
CA ILE A 132 -1.87 0.46 -5.24
C ILE A 132 -0.38 0.25 -5.28
N VAL A 133 0.07 -1.01 -5.44
CA VAL A 133 1.47 -1.33 -5.75
C VAL A 133 1.60 -1.43 -7.26
N VAL A 134 2.50 -0.66 -7.84
CA VAL A 134 2.92 -0.81 -9.24
C VAL A 134 4.28 -1.51 -9.23
N PHE A 135 4.36 -2.69 -9.83
CA PHE A 135 5.60 -3.44 -9.95
C PHE A 135 6.38 -2.90 -11.14
N LEU A 136 7.59 -2.41 -10.88
CA LEU A 136 8.47 -1.89 -11.91
C LEU A 136 9.73 -2.75 -11.99
N ASP A 137 10.15 -3.07 -13.20
CA ASP A 137 11.51 -3.53 -13.47
C ASP A 137 12.48 -2.36 -13.20
N LYS A 138 13.49 -2.58 -12.35
CA LYS A 138 14.37 -1.49 -11.90
C LYS A 138 15.34 -1.01 -12.98
N GLU A 139 15.76 -1.89 -13.88
CA GLU A 139 16.70 -1.54 -14.96
C GLU A 139 16.03 -0.69 -16.05
N THR A 140 14.85 -1.11 -16.50
CA THR A 140 14.15 -0.48 -17.63
C THR A 140 13.12 0.56 -17.21
N GLY A 141 12.70 0.56 -15.94
CA GLY A 141 11.59 1.38 -15.43
C GLY A 141 10.25 1.00 -16.08
N SER A 142 10.11 -0.23 -16.57
CA SER A 142 8.88 -0.72 -17.19
C SER A 142 7.90 -1.20 -16.13
N ALA A 143 6.62 -0.84 -16.28
CA ALA A 143 5.58 -1.37 -15.41
C ALA A 143 5.24 -2.80 -15.84
N LEU A 144 5.47 -3.75 -14.93
CA LEU A 144 5.26 -5.18 -15.12
C LEU A 144 3.85 -5.60 -14.72
N GLY A 145 3.29 -4.94 -13.70
CA GLY A 145 1.97 -5.26 -13.19
C GLY A 145 1.54 -4.33 -12.07
N LYS A 146 0.41 -4.66 -11.45
CA LYS A 146 -0.07 -3.97 -10.25
C LYS A 146 -0.72 -4.95 -9.27
N TRP A 147 -0.76 -4.56 -8.01
CA TRP A 147 -1.53 -5.22 -6.96
C TRP A 147 -2.33 -4.19 -6.15
N GLY A 148 -3.48 -4.59 -5.62
CA GLY A 148 -4.29 -3.80 -4.69
C GLY A 148 -5.69 -3.40 -5.23
N PRO A 149 -6.50 -2.71 -4.41
CA PRO A 149 -6.09 -1.99 -3.20
C PRO A 149 -6.03 -2.82 -1.90
N ARG A 150 -6.49 -4.06 -1.95
CA ARG A 150 -6.59 -4.96 -0.81
C ARG A 150 -6.19 -6.37 -1.25
N PRO A 151 -5.76 -7.24 -0.32
CA PRO A 151 -5.72 -8.66 -0.59
C PRO A 151 -7.11 -9.16 -1.00
N GLN A 152 -7.15 -10.19 -1.84
CA GLN A 152 -8.37 -10.69 -2.48
C GLN A 152 -9.46 -11.00 -1.46
N ALA A 153 -9.14 -11.73 -0.39
CA ALA A 153 -10.10 -12.08 0.66
C ALA A 153 -10.69 -10.85 1.38
N ALA A 154 -9.90 -9.79 1.59
CA ALA A 154 -10.40 -8.53 2.16
C ALA A 154 -11.25 -7.73 1.16
N ALA A 155 -10.90 -7.81 -0.13
CA ALA A 155 -11.69 -7.20 -1.20
C ALA A 155 -13.06 -7.86 -1.32
N GLU A 156 -13.12 -9.20 -1.20
CA GLU A 156 -14.35 -10.00 -1.17
C GLU A 156 -15.22 -9.64 0.03
N LEU A 157 -14.65 -9.55 1.24
CA LEU A 157 -15.38 -9.12 2.44
C LEU A 157 -16.09 -7.77 2.21
N VAL A 158 -15.39 -6.80 1.61
CA VAL A 158 -15.97 -5.48 1.29
C VAL A 158 -17.05 -5.58 0.21
N ALA A 159 -16.82 -6.39 -0.83
CA ALA A 159 -17.76 -6.56 -1.93
C ALA A 159 -19.06 -7.24 -1.46
N ASP A 160 -18.96 -8.28 -0.64
CA ASP A 160 -20.10 -9.04 -0.11
C ASP A 160 -20.93 -8.17 0.84
N TYR A 161 -20.29 -7.47 1.77
CA TYR A 161 -20.99 -6.54 2.66
C TYR A 161 -21.72 -5.46 1.86
N LYS A 162 -21.06 -4.88 0.85
CA LYS A 162 -21.69 -3.86 0.02
C LYS A 162 -22.85 -4.42 -0.81
N LYS A 163 -22.76 -5.67 -1.27
CA LYS A 163 -23.85 -6.34 -1.98
C LYS A 163 -25.06 -6.58 -1.08
N GLU A 164 -24.84 -6.88 0.19
CA GLU A 164 -25.90 -7.16 1.16
C GLU A 164 -26.54 -5.86 1.71
N PHE A 165 -25.74 -4.87 2.09
CA PHE A 165 -26.21 -3.68 2.82
C PHE A 165 -26.23 -2.39 1.98
N GLY A 166 -25.59 -2.38 0.80
CA GLY A 166 -25.56 -1.23 -0.11
C GLY A 166 -24.68 -0.06 0.34
N VAL A 167 -24.10 -0.12 1.54
CA VAL A 167 -23.37 0.99 2.17
C VAL A 167 -21.96 0.58 2.61
N ILE A 168 -21.10 1.59 2.84
CA ILE A 168 -19.81 1.43 3.51
C ILE A 168 -19.92 2.25 4.80
N ASP A 169 -20.15 1.57 5.92
CA ASP A 169 -20.40 2.17 7.23
C ASP A 169 -19.29 1.80 8.23
N GLU A 170 -19.42 2.25 9.48
CA GLU A 170 -18.47 1.93 10.55
C GLU A 170 -18.43 0.44 10.90
N THR A 171 -19.53 -0.28 10.68
CA THR A 171 -19.61 -1.74 10.86
C THR A 171 -18.65 -2.44 9.90
N LEU A 172 -18.74 -2.13 8.60
CA LEU A 172 -17.84 -2.69 7.59
C LEU A 172 -16.38 -2.31 7.88
N LYS A 173 -16.11 -1.05 8.20
CA LYS A 173 -14.75 -0.60 8.55
C LYS A 173 -14.18 -1.40 9.72
N THR A 174 -14.98 -1.64 10.76
CA THR A 174 -14.59 -2.43 11.93
C THR A 174 -14.33 -3.89 11.55
N ASN A 175 -15.22 -4.51 10.79
CA ASN A 175 -15.08 -5.89 10.32
C ASN A 175 -13.79 -6.07 9.50
N LEU A 176 -13.51 -5.13 8.61
CA LEU A 176 -12.29 -5.13 7.81
C LEU A 176 -11.02 -4.97 8.68
N GLN A 177 -11.06 -4.11 9.70
CA GLN A 177 -9.94 -3.96 10.64
C GLN A 177 -9.71 -5.23 11.47
N LEU A 178 -10.77 -5.92 11.89
CA LEU A 178 -10.69 -7.22 12.57
C LEU A 178 -10.12 -8.28 11.63
N TRP A 179 -10.51 -8.28 10.36
CA TRP A 179 -9.94 -9.19 9.36
C TRP A 179 -8.42 -9.03 9.27
N TYR A 180 -7.91 -7.80 9.12
CA TYR A 180 -6.46 -7.55 9.09
C TYR A 180 -5.75 -8.00 10.38
N LEU A 181 -6.39 -7.79 11.55
CA LEU A 181 -5.86 -8.23 12.84
C LEU A 181 -5.71 -9.76 12.90
N HIS A 182 -6.69 -10.49 12.37
CA HIS A 182 -6.68 -11.96 12.36
C HIS A 182 -5.73 -12.53 11.31
N ASP A 183 -5.71 -11.94 10.11
CA ASP A 183 -4.84 -12.35 9.00
C ASP A 183 -3.36 -12.13 9.30
N LYS A 184 -3.02 -11.10 10.09
CA LYS A 184 -1.64 -10.74 10.47
C LYS A 184 -0.71 -10.49 9.27
N GLY A 185 -1.28 -10.17 8.10
CA GLY A 185 -0.55 -9.85 6.89
C GLY A 185 -0.06 -11.06 6.10
N ILE A 186 -0.51 -12.27 6.43
CA ILE A 186 -0.13 -13.49 5.73
C ILE A 186 -0.70 -13.50 4.31
N THR A 187 -1.97 -13.15 4.13
CA THR A 187 -2.56 -13.13 2.79
C THR A 187 -1.85 -12.12 1.89
N THR A 188 -1.54 -10.93 2.39
CA THR A 188 -0.78 -9.91 1.64
C THR A 188 0.61 -10.39 1.24
N GLN A 189 1.33 -11.07 2.15
CA GLN A 189 2.65 -11.62 1.83
C GLN A 189 2.58 -12.63 0.69
N ASN A 190 1.63 -13.58 0.79
CA ASN A 190 1.44 -14.64 -0.20
C ASN A 190 1.07 -14.10 -1.58
N GLU A 191 0.16 -13.12 -1.64
CA GLU A 191 -0.26 -12.53 -2.92
C GLU A 191 0.87 -11.72 -3.57
N LEU A 192 1.59 -10.91 -2.80
CA LEU A 192 2.68 -10.10 -3.33
C LEU A 192 3.87 -10.96 -3.79
N VAL A 193 4.24 -12.00 -3.02
CA VAL A 193 5.32 -12.90 -3.45
C VAL A 193 4.90 -13.74 -4.66
N GLY A 194 3.64 -14.21 -4.71
CA GLY A 194 3.10 -14.90 -5.88
C GLY A 194 3.18 -14.03 -7.14
N ALA A 195 2.73 -12.77 -7.04
CA ALA A 195 2.85 -11.82 -8.13
C ALA A 195 4.31 -11.59 -8.56
N MET A 196 5.25 -11.48 -7.61
CA MET A 196 6.66 -11.31 -7.95
C MET A 196 7.25 -12.53 -8.66
N LEU A 197 6.91 -13.75 -8.22
CA LEU A 197 7.39 -14.98 -8.86
C LEU A 197 6.84 -15.15 -10.29
N GLU A 198 5.62 -14.69 -10.56
CA GLU A 198 5.06 -14.66 -11.91
C GLU A 198 5.76 -13.63 -12.81
N LEU A 199 6.18 -12.50 -12.24
CA LEU A 199 6.83 -11.40 -12.98
C LEU A 199 8.35 -11.57 -13.15
N ASP A 200 8.98 -12.40 -12.33
CA ASP A 200 10.43 -12.72 -12.38
C ASP A 200 10.75 -13.90 -13.33
N ALA A 201 9.72 -14.61 -13.79
CA ALA A 201 9.83 -15.74 -14.72
C ALA A 201 10.15 -15.30 -16.17
#